data_AF-A0A528A1N3-F1
#
_entry.id   AF-A0A528A1N3-F1
#
_cell.length_a   1.000
_cell.length_b   1.000
_cell.length_c   1.000
_cell.angle_alpha   90.00
_cell.angle_beta   90.00
_cell.angle_gamma   90.00
#
_symmetry.space_group_name_H-M   'P 1'
#
loop_
_entity.id
_entity.type
_entity.pdbx_description
1 polymer ?
#
loop_
_entity_poly.entity_id
_entity_poly.type
_entity_poly.pdbx_seq_one_letter_code
_entity_poly.pdbx_strand_id
1 'polypeptide(L)'
;LNDGTVFDMPLQGVKRYIEDRTVAPRRTWRFNHKLRAMPAGKLLRVELLARAVVHWSSDGWATIHDAATTENAFGIHLTDLPVADVPPGNMIVFTFFWPDAGRWEKVDFSVGIDKLDRA
;
A
#
# COMPACT_ATOMS: atom_id res chain seq x y z
N LEU A 1 16.83 -45.87 21.12
CA LEU A 1 16.46 -44.45 21.28
C LEU A 1 15.86 -43.99 19.96
N ASN A 2 14.64 -43.50 20.00
CA ASN A 2 13.88 -43.03 18.85
C ASN A 2 13.83 -41.50 19.02
N ASP A 3 14.49 -40.72 18.15
CA ASP A 3 14.41 -39.26 18.28
C ASP A 3 14.50 -38.53 16.93
N GLY A 4 13.32 -38.18 16.41
CA GLY A 4 13.02 -36.76 16.21
C GLY A 4 13.44 -36.07 14.92
N THR A 5 13.75 -36.79 13.83
CA THR A 5 13.98 -36.10 12.54
C THR A 5 12.65 -35.73 11.90
N VAL A 6 12.21 -34.49 12.13
CA VAL A 6 11.05 -33.90 11.44
C VAL A 6 11.40 -33.72 9.96
N PHE A 7 10.94 -34.68 9.18
CA PHE A 7 10.68 -34.57 7.74
C PHE A 7 9.45 -33.66 7.54
N ASP A 8 9.67 -32.41 7.13
CA ASP A 8 8.85 -31.60 6.20
C ASP A 8 9.08 -30.11 6.45
N MET A 9 10.13 -29.56 5.85
CA MET A 9 10.26 -28.12 5.72
C MET A 9 10.77 -27.84 4.31
N PRO A 10 9.95 -27.27 3.42
CA PRO A 10 10.44 -26.92 2.09
C PRO A 10 11.58 -25.91 2.26
N LEU A 11 12.78 -26.30 1.84
CA LEU A 11 14.05 -25.54 1.95
C LEU A 11 14.01 -24.13 1.33
N GLN A 12 12.93 -23.78 0.64
CA GLN A 12 12.77 -22.50 -0.05
C GLN A 12 12.18 -21.39 0.83
N GLY A 13 11.57 -21.73 1.98
CA GLY A 13 10.95 -20.75 2.88
C GLY A 13 11.94 -20.04 3.81
N VAL A 14 13.03 -20.71 4.20
CA VAL A 14 13.98 -20.21 5.21
C VAL A 14 14.77 -19.01 4.69
N LYS A 15 15.24 -19.04 3.44
CA LYS A 15 16.09 -17.96 2.90
C LYS A 15 15.37 -16.60 2.81
N ARG A 16 14.14 -16.59 2.30
CA ARG A 16 13.38 -15.36 2.06
C ARG A 16 12.85 -14.69 3.34
N TYR A 17 12.56 -15.46 4.39
CA TYR A 17 11.99 -14.93 5.64
C TYR A 17 13.01 -14.81 6.79
N ILE A 18 14.10 -15.56 6.78
CA ILE A 18 15.10 -15.58 7.88
C ILE A 18 16.40 -14.87 7.48
N GLU A 19 16.85 -14.96 6.22
CA GLU A 19 18.11 -14.34 5.77
C GLU A 19 17.90 -12.99 5.04
N ASP A 20 16.95 -12.91 4.10
CA ASP A 20 16.84 -11.75 3.19
C ASP A 20 15.90 -10.62 3.65
N ARG A 21 15.18 -10.80 4.77
CA ARG A 21 14.23 -9.81 5.35
C ARG A 21 13.54 -8.96 4.28
N THR A 22 12.98 -9.59 3.24
CA THR A 22 12.49 -8.87 2.05
C THR A 22 11.32 -7.98 2.44
N VAL A 23 11.60 -6.73 2.79
CA VAL A 23 10.56 -5.78 3.20
C VAL A 23 9.74 -5.45 1.96
N ALA A 24 8.44 -5.78 2.00
CA ALA A 24 7.53 -5.50 0.90
C ALA A 24 7.76 -4.07 0.38
N PRO A 25 7.99 -3.86 -0.94
CA PRO A 25 8.29 -2.54 -1.50
C PRO A 25 7.08 -1.59 -1.46
N ARG A 26 5.91 -2.11 -1.11
CA ARG A 26 4.64 -1.38 -1.08
C ARG A 26 3.86 -1.72 0.18
N ARG A 27 3.04 -0.77 0.64
CA ARG A 27 1.98 -1.01 1.62
C ARG A 27 0.64 -0.83 0.95
N THR A 28 -0.31 -1.69 1.30
CA THR A 28 -1.65 -1.69 0.70
C THR A 28 -2.65 -1.03 1.63
N TRP A 29 -3.44 -0.10 1.09
CA TRP A 29 -4.61 0.50 1.71
C TRP A 29 -5.88 -0.02 1.04
N ARG A 30 -6.90 -0.34 1.85
CA ARG A 30 -8.24 -0.75 1.40
C ARG A 30 -9.30 -0.13 2.33
N PHE A 31 -10.54 -0.04 1.89
CA PHE A 31 -11.65 0.40 2.76
C PHE A 31 -11.82 -0.46 4.02
N ASN A 32 -11.62 -1.77 3.90
CA ASN A 32 -11.68 -2.72 5.03
C ASN A 32 -10.35 -2.81 5.80
N HIS A 33 -9.28 -2.18 5.31
CA HIS A 33 -7.99 -2.09 5.97
C HIS A 33 -7.39 -0.71 5.75
N LYS A 34 -7.89 0.25 6.53
CA LYS A 34 -7.47 1.65 6.49
C LYS A 34 -6.10 1.79 7.17
N LEU A 35 -5.05 1.47 6.41
CA LEU A 35 -3.67 1.72 6.82
C LEU A 35 -3.54 3.18 7.27
N ARG A 36 -3.02 3.42 8.47
CA ARG A 36 -2.90 4.78 9.03
C ARG A 36 -1.49 5.35 8.93
N ALA A 37 -0.49 4.48 8.86
CA ALA A 37 0.90 4.88 8.73
C ALA A 37 1.69 3.81 7.96
N MET A 38 2.78 4.24 7.33
CA MET A 38 3.73 3.36 6.66
C MET A 38 5.16 3.90 6.76
N PRO A 39 6.19 3.04 6.75
CA PRO A 39 7.57 3.50 6.69
C PRO A 39 7.83 4.24 5.36
N ALA A 40 8.70 5.26 5.42
CA ALA A 40 9.21 5.94 4.24
C ALA A 40 9.90 4.98 3.24
N GLY A 41 10.07 5.40 1.99
CA GLY A 41 10.72 4.60 0.95
C GLY A 41 9.86 3.47 0.38
N LYS A 42 8.54 3.50 0.63
CA LYS A 42 7.57 2.51 0.11
C LYS A 42 6.54 3.19 -0.78
N LEU A 43 6.00 2.46 -1.76
CA LEU A 43 4.82 2.94 -2.50
C LEU A 43 3.54 2.64 -1.69
N LEU A 44 2.53 3.48 -1.88
CA LEU A 44 1.19 3.23 -1.35
C LEU A 44 0.33 2.63 -2.45
N ARG A 45 -0.02 1.35 -2.32
CA ARG A 45 -0.98 0.68 -3.18
C ARG A 45 -2.39 0.91 -2.66
N VAL A 46 -3.26 1.50 -3.47
CA VAL A 46 -4.68 1.63 -3.17
C VAL A 46 -5.43 0.53 -3.92
N GLU A 47 -6.26 -0.23 -3.21
CA GLU A 47 -7.09 -1.29 -3.79
C GLU A 47 -8.57 -1.07 -3.45
N LEU A 48 -9.40 -1.11 -4.49
CA LEU A 48 -10.82 -0.76 -4.49
C LEU A 48 -11.63 -1.83 -5.23
N LEU A 49 -12.92 -1.94 -4.90
CA LEU A 49 -13.85 -2.87 -5.55
C LEU A 49 -14.51 -2.30 -6.81
N ALA A 50 -14.24 -1.04 -7.14
CA ALA A 50 -14.79 -0.35 -8.29
C ALA A 50 -13.75 0.59 -8.89
N ARG A 51 -13.92 0.90 -10.18
CA ARG A 51 -13.09 1.86 -10.89
C ARG A 51 -13.14 3.22 -10.20
N ALA A 52 -11.97 3.74 -9.88
CA ALA A 52 -11.80 5.07 -9.32
C ALA A 52 -10.64 5.83 -9.97
N VAL A 53 -10.68 7.14 -9.84
CA VAL A 53 -9.52 8.02 -9.92
C VAL A 53 -9.16 8.42 -8.49
N VAL A 54 -7.95 8.09 -8.07
CA VAL A 54 -7.40 8.49 -6.78
C VAL A 54 -6.86 9.89 -6.92
N HIS A 55 -7.46 10.83 -6.21
CA HIS A 55 -7.04 12.21 -6.12
C HIS A 55 -6.21 12.38 -4.86
N TRP A 56 -4.94 12.75 -4.97
CA TRP A 56 -4.03 12.68 -3.83
C TRP A 56 -2.98 13.80 -3.83
N SER A 57 -2.40 13.99 -2.65
CA SER A 57 -1.33 14.95 -2.38
C SER A 57 -0.43 14.45 -1.26
N SER A 58 0.84 14.83 -1.30
CA SER A 58 1.83 14.61 -0.23
C SER A 58 2.26 15.90 0.49
N ASP A 59 1.67 17.03 0.12
CA ASP A 59 2.00 18.39 0.58
C ASP A 59 0.75 19.16 1.04
N GLY A 60 -0.27 18.45 1.52
CA GLY A 60 -1.46 19.06 2.12
C GLY A 60 -2.35 19.76 1.10
N TRP A 61 -2.52 19.16 -0.08
CA TRP A 61 -3.28 19.68 -1.23
C TRP A 61 -2.67 20.89 -1.94
N ALA A 62 -1.41 21.24 -1.65
CA ALA A 62 -0.72 22.29 -2.42
C ALA A 62 -0.42 21.83 -3.87
N THR A 63 -0.01 20.58 -4.03
CA THR A 63 0.13 19.90 -5.32
C THR A 63 -0.85 18.73 -5.37
N ILE A 64 -1.59 18.65 -6.46
CA ILE A 64 -2.62 17.66 -6.69
C ILE A 64 -2.18 16.70 -7.79
N HIS A 65 -2.39 15.42 -7.55
CA HIS A 65 -2.13 14.35 -8.50
C HIS A 65 -3.35 13.45 -8.63
N ASP A 66 -3.57 12.96 -9.85
CA ASP A 66 -4.60 11.97 -10.15
C ASP A 66 -3.97 10.66 -10.61
N ALA A 67 -4.48 9.55 -10.09
CA ALA A 67 -4.07 8.21 -10.47
C ALA A 67 -5.30 7.34 -10.75
N ALA A 68 -5.51 6.99 -12.02
CA ALA A 68 -6.57 6.06 -12.40
C ALA A 68 -6.23 4.64 -11.92
N THR A 69 -7.25 3.93 -11.44
CA THR A 69 -7.13 2.51 -11.09
C THR A 69 -7.23 1.62 -12.32
N THR A 70 -6.47 0.53 -12.32
CA THR A 70 -6.56 -0.54 -13.33
C THR A 70 -7.11 -1.80 -12.67
N GLU A 71 -8.03 -2.47 -13.35
CA GLU A 71 -8.60 -3.73 -12.89
C GLU A 71 -7.58 -4.87 -13.07
N ASN A 72 -7.46 -5.75 -12.08
CA ASN A 72 -6.70 -6.98 -12.20
C ASN A 72 -7.60 -8.17 -12.58
N ALA A 73 -7.00 -9.35 -12.78
CA ALA A 73 -7.73 -10.57 -13.17
C ALA A 73 -8.79 -11.05 -12.14
N PHE A 74 -8.81 -10.47 -10.94
CA PHE A 74 -9.75 -10.81 -9.86
C PHE A 74 -10.84 -9.75 -9.66
N GLY A 75 -10.96 -8.78 -10.56
CA GLY A 75 -11.95 -7.70 -10.47
C GLY A 75 -11.61 -6.64 -9.41
N ILE A 76 -10.37 -6.60 -8.93
CA ILE A 76 -9.90 -5.58 -7.99
C ILE A 76 -9.26 -4.44 -8.78
N HIS A 77 -9.74 -3.23 -8.54
CA HIS A 77 -9.17 -2.01 -9.08
C HIS A 77 -8.03 -1.52 -8.20
N LEU A 78 -6.85 -1.32 -8.79
CA LEU A 78 -5.67 -0.92 -8.04
C LEU A 78 -4.84 0.14 -8.73
N THR A 79 -4.12 0.92 -7.94
CA THR A 79 -3.08 1.85 -8.41
C THR A 79 -1.98 1.99 -7.36
N ASP A 80 -0.76 2.29 -7.81
CA ASP A 80 0.39 2.53 -6.94
C ASP A 80 0.71 4.02 -6.96
N LEU A 81 0.61 4.69 -5.80
CA LEU A 81 0.98 6.08 -5.66
C LEU A 81 2.50 6.20 -5.47
N PRO A 82 3.20 7.05 -6.25
CA PRO A 82 4.65 7.23 -6.21
C PRO A 82 5.10 8.08 -5.01
N VAL A 83 4.84 7.59 -3.80
CA VAL A 83 5.05 8.31 -2.52
C VAL A 83 6.30 7.86 -1.76
N ALA A 84 7.19 7.12 -2.43
CA ALA A 84 8.39 6.57 -1.78
C ALA A 84 9.34 7.66 -1.28
N ASP A 85 9.39 8.80 -1.98
CA ASP A 85 10.28 9.93 -1.66
C ASP A 85 9.67 10.91 -0.65
N VAL A 86 8.46 10.63 -0.14
CA VAL A 86 7.83 11.47 0.89
C VAL A 86 8.60 11.30 2.22
N PRO A 87 9.09 12.39 2.83
CA PRO A 87 9.87 12.30 4.06
C PRO A 87 9.06 11.78 5.26
N PRO A 88 9.72 11.12 6.24
CA PRO A 88 9.11 10.82 7.54
C PRO A 88 8.56 12.07 8.23
N GLY A 89 7.40 11.94 8.88
CA GLY A 89 6.67 13.03 9.53
C GLY A 89 5.64 13.71 8.63
N ASN A 90 5.68 13.47 7.31
CA ASN A 90 4.67 13.96 6.39
C ASN A 90 3.48 12.98 6.30
N MET A 91 2.46 13.40 5.56
CA MET A 91 1.21 12.66 5.38
C MET A 91 0.82 12.66 3.91
N ILE A 92 0.40 11.50 3.43
CA ILE A 92 -0.29 11.38 2.15
C ILE A 92 -1.78 11.56 2.45
N VAL A 93 -2.42 12.49 1.76
CA VAL A 93 -3.87 12.69 1.80
C VAL A 93 -4.47 12.33 0.44
N PHE A 94 -5.62 11.68 0.45
CA PHE A 94 -6.28 11.27 -0.78
C PHE A 94 -7.78 11.09 -0.62
N THR A 95 -8.50 11.20 -1.74
CA THR A 95 -9.91 10.86 -1.87
C THR A 95 -10.16 10.19 -3.21
N PHE A 96 -11.40 9.79 -3.47
CA PHE A 96 -11.77 9.05 -4.68
C PHE A 96 -12.85 9.79 -5.47
N PHE A 97 -12.61 9.91 -6.77
CA PHE A 97 -13.66 10.15 -7.74
C PHE A 97 -14.09 8.82 -8.35
N TRP A 98 -15.39 8.55 -8.35
CA TRP A 98 -16.01 7.35 -8.90
C TRP A 98 -16.60 7.65 -10.29
N PRO A 99 -15.90 7.36 -11.40
CA PRO A 99 -16.32 7.81 -12.73
C PRO A 99 -17.65 7.22 -13.16
N ASP A 100 -17.90 5.95 -12.81
CA ASP A 100 -19.12 5.24 -13.21
C ASP A 100 -20.37 5.79 -12.49
N ALA A 101 -20.19 6.39 -11.30
CA ALA A 101 -21.26 7.02 -10.54
C ALA A 101 -21.24 8.57 -10.65
N GLY A 102 -20.27 9.15 -11.34
CA GLY A 102 -20.09 10.60 -11.49
C GLY A 102 -19.99 11.36 -10.18
N ARG A 103 -19.43 10.76 -9.11
CA ARG A 103 -19.44 11.36 -7.76
C ARG A 103 -18.11 11.22 -7.04
N TRP A 104 -17.87 12.14 -6.11
CA TRP A 104 -16.80 12.08 -5.14
C TRP A 104 -17.19 11.22 -3.93
N GLU A 105 -16.19 10.61 -3.28
CA GLU A 105 -16.33 9.90 -2.01
C GLU A 105 -16.74 10.84 -0.86
N LYS A 106 -16.45 12.14 -0.97
CA LYS A 106 -16.74 13.19 0.04
C LYS A 106 -16.03 13.01 1.38
N VAL A 107 -15.09 12.07 1.44
CA VAL A 107 -14.26 11.79 2.61
C VAL A 107 -12.82 11.76 2.17
N ASP A 108 -11.97 12.44 2.93
CA ASP A 108 -10.53 12.38 2.75
C ASP A 108 -9.95 11.32 3.69
N PHE A 109 -9.01 10.55 3.15
CA PHE A 109 -8.23 9.57 3.88
C PHE A 109 -6.80 10.04 3.98
N SER A 110 -6.10 9.53 5.00
CA SER A 110 -4.71 9.86 5.20
C SER A 110 -3.87 8.69 5.67
N VAL A 111 -2.61 8.72 5.27
CA VAL A 111 -1.56 7.79 5.68
C VAL A 111 -0.34 8.61 6.10
N GLY A 112 0.06 8.50 7.36
CA GLY A 112 1.31 9.08 7.85
C GLY A 112 2.55 8.34 7.36
N ILE A 113 3.64 9.06 7.17
CA ILE A 113 4.93 8.47 6.84
C ILE A 113 5.80 8.39 8.09
N ASP A 114 6.07 7.17 8.54
CA ASP A 114 6.96 6.89 9.65
C ASP A 114 8.41 6.77 9.19
N LYS A 115 9.34 6.78 10.15
CA LYS A 115 10.75 6.50 9.86
C LYS A 115 10.88 5.15 9.17
N LEU A 116 11.86 5.05 8.27
CA LEU A 116 12.17 3.81 7.58
C LEU A 116 12.33 2.67 8.59
N ASP A 117 11.75 1.50 8.30
CA ASP A 117 11.96 0.28 9.08
C ASP A 117 13.49 0.08 9.19
N ARG A 118 14.05 0.27 10.40
CA ARG A 118 15.46 -0.08 10.65
C ARG A 118 15.55 -1.60 10.51
N ALA A 119 16.34 -2.03 9.53
CA ALA A 119 16.77 -3.43 9.41
C ALA A 119 17.45 -3.87 10.72
#